data_AF-A0A3D4FGI5-F1
#
_entry.id   AF-A0A3D4FGI5-F1
#
_cell.length_a   1.000
_cell.length_b   1.000
_cell.length_c   1.000
_cell.angle_alpha   90.00
_cell.angle_beta   90.00
_cell.angle_gamma   90.00
#
_symmetry.space_group_name_H-M   'P 1'
#
loop_
_entity.id
_entity.type
_entity.pdbx_description
1 polymer ?
#
loop_
_entity_poly.entity_id
_entity_poly.type
_entity_poly.pdbx_seq_one_letter_code
_entity_poly.pdbx_strand_id
1 'polypeptide(L)'
;MQDATEDLENNHMTIISQLAEKWDLDNITNGLINFTINLIEDVECFQCRNIKELKQLIKKNCLQLIYFAIAANKNLYSKSYFKEIEKYFPYRRRYMIKLFDKLKKKFSNMKESYNGVSIEEIIKYGLLGEEVN
;
A
#
# COMPACT_ATOMS: atom_id res chain seq x y z
N MET A 1 -9.03 -2.19 0.76
CA MET A 1 -9.13 -0.81 1.31
C MET A 1 -8.53 0.19 0.35
N GLN A 2 -7.31 -0.07 -0.15
CA GLN A 2 -6.73 0.65 -1.28
C GLN A 2 -7.58 0.49 -2.55
N ASP A 3 -7.82 -0.75 -2.94
CA ASP A 3 -8.57 -1.08 -4.16
C ASP A 3 -10.05 -1.35 -3.87
N ALA A 4 -10.56 -1.01 -2.68
CA ALA A 4 -11.91 -1.41 -2.25
C ALA A 4 -13.01 -0.91 -3.19
N THR A 5 -12.87 0.31 -3.72
CA THR A 5 -13.82 0.86 -4.69
C THR A 5 -13.71 0.15 -6.05
N GLU A 6 -12.48 -0.07 -6.54
CA GLU A 6 -12.24 -0.77 -7.81
C GLU A 6 -12.68 -2.24 -7.74
N ASP A 7 -12.42 -2.92 -6.63
CA ASP A 7 -12.89 -4.28 -6.34
C ASP A 7 -14.42 -4.35 -6.33
N LEU A 8 -15.07 -3.38 -5.70
CA LEU A 8 -16.53 -3.31 -5.62
C LEU A 8 -17.15 -3.06 -7.00
N GLU A 9 -16.62 -2.09 -7.75
CA GLU A 9 -17.07 -1.76 -9.11
C GLU A 9 -16.90 -2.95 -10.07
N ASN A 10 -15.85 -3.74 -9.89
CA ASN A 10 -15.53 -4.91 -10.73
C ASN A 10 -16.11 -6.23 -10.19
N ASN A 11 -16.93 -6.22 -9.13
CA ASN A 11 -17.46 -7.41 -8.45
C ASN A 11 -16.38 -8.42 -7.99
N HIS A 12 -15.17 -7.94 -7.69
CA HIS A 12 -14.15 -8.76 -7.06
C HIS A 12 -14.53 -9.03 -5.60
N MET A 13 -14.71 -10.30 -5.26
CA MET A 13 -15.02 -10.72 -3.89
C MET A 13 -13.75 -10.75 -3.04
N THR A 14 -13.48 -9.67 -2.31
CA THR A 14 -12.48 -9.62 -1.25
C THR A 14 -13.17 -9.45 0.09
N ILE A 15 -12.48 -9.79 1.18
CA ILE A 15 -13.00 -9.55 2.54
C ILE A 15 -13.38 -8.07 2.71
N ILE A 16 -12.65 -7.16 2.05
CA ILE A 16 -12.90 -5.72 2.16
C ILE A 16 -14.09 -5.28 1.31
N SER A 17 -14.24 -5.73 0.06
CA SER A 17 -15.40 -5.33 -0.77
C SER A 17 -16.71 -5.83 -0.19
N GLN A 18 -16.74 -7.06 0.34
CA GLN A 18 -17.93 -7.63 1.00
C GLN A 18 -18.37 -6.88 2.27
N LEU A 19 -17.41 -6.30 3.00
CA LEU A 19 -17.71 -5.53 4.21
C LEU A 19 -18.09 -4.09 3.87
N ALA A 20 -17.46 -3.49 2.86
CA ALA A 20 -17.70 -2.12 2.42
C ALA A 20 -19.13 -1.86 1.91
N GLU A 21 -19.82 -2.87 1.38
CA GLU A 21 -21.24 -2.76 1.00
C GLU A 21 -22.19 -2.60 2.19
N LYS A 22 -21.78 -3.12 3.36
CA LYS A 22 -22.67 -3.30 4.51
C LYS A 22 -22.32 -2.41 5.70
N TRP A 23 -21.05 -2.04 5.85
CA TRP A 23 -20.54 -1.34 7.01
C TRP A 23 -19.42 -0.36 6.64
N ASP A 24 -19.31 0.73 7.40
CA ASP A 24 -18.14 1.62 7.32
C ASP A 24 -16.86 0.85 7.71
N LEU A 25 -15.75 1.15 7.02
CA LEU A 25 -14.48 0.44 7.20
C LEU A 25 -13.69 0.88 8.44
N ASP A 26 -14.21 1.84 9.22
CA ASP A 26 -13.56 2.48 10.37
C ASP A 26 -12.82 1.49 11.30
N ASN A 27 -13.52 0.47 11.80
CA ASN A 27 -12.96 -0.48 12.78
C ASN A 27 -11.90 -1.40 12.17
N ILE A 28 -12.11 -1.84 10.93
CA ILE A 28 -11.17 -2.72 10.23
C ILE A 28 -9.88 -1.95 9.92
N THR A 29 -10.01 -0.69 9.52
CA THR A 29 -8.88 0.19 9.26
C THR A 29 -8.10 0.49 10.53
N ASN A 30 -8.77 0.72 11.66
CA ASN A 30 -8.09 0.82 12.97
C ASN A 30 -7.37 -0.48 13.35
N GLY A 31 -8.00 -1.64 13.11
CA GLY A 31 -7.37 -2.94 13.28
C GLY A 31 -6.10 -3.08 12.45
N LEU A 32 -6.13 -2.67 11.18
CA LEU A 32 -4.97 -2.67 10.29
C LEU A 32 -3.85 -1.74 10.76
N ILE A 33 -4.19 -0.53 11.22
CA ILE A 33 -3.22 0.43 11.77
C ILE A 33 -2.53 -0.18 12.99
N ASN A 34 -3.29 -0.71 13.95
CA ASN A 34 -2.74 -1.30 15.17
C ASN A 34 -1.88 -2.53 14.84
N PHE A 35 -2.37 -3.41 13.95
CA PHE A 35 -1.61 -4.56 13.48
C PHE A 35 -0.28 -4.15 12.85
N THR A 36 -0.29 -3.13 11.98
CA THR A 36 0.93 -2.64 11.31
C THR A 36 1.94 -2.10 12.32
N ILE A 37 1.49 -1.35 13.32
CA ILE A 37 2.35 -0.80 14.36
C ILE A 37 2.97 -1.93 15.17
N ASN A 38 2.14 -2.82 15.72
CA ASN A 38 2.59 -3.91 16.58
C ASN A 38 3.52 -4.87 15.83
N LEU A 39 3.17 -5.27 14.61
CA LEU A 39 3.99 -6.18 13.81
C LEU A 39 5.40 -5.64 13.59
N ILE A 40 5.54 -4.36 13.22
CA ILE A 40 6.85 -3.77 12.95
C ILE A 40 7.64 -3.54 14.24
N GLU A 41 6.97 -3.26 15.35
CA GLU A 41 7.61 -3.12 16.65
C GLU A 41 8.16 -4.47 17.16
N ASP A 42 7.38 -5.54 17.01
CA ASP A 42 7.68 -6.86 17.57
C ASP A 42 8.59 -7.73 16.70
N VAL A 43 8.72 -7.45 15.39
CA VAL A 43 9.52 -8.30 14.50
C VAL A 43 11.02 -8.20 14.78
N GLU A 44 11.69 -9.34 15.00
CA GLU A 44 13.12 -9.41 15.33
C GLU A 44 14.03 -9.79 14.15
N CYS A 45 13.45 -10.01 12.95
CA CYS A 45 14.20 -10.53 11.80
C CYS A 45 15.17 -9.53 11.15
N PHE A 46 15.10 -8.23 11.48
CA PHE A 46 15.98 -7.22 10.90
C PHE A 46 17.37 -7.25 11.53
N GLN A 47 18.39 -7.56 10.74
CA GLN A 47 19.79 -7.59 11.16
C GLN A 47 20.57 -6.43 10.53
N CYS A 48 20.56 -5.25 11.16
CA CYS A 48 21.33 -4.10 10.69
C CYS A 48 21.80 -3.23 11.87
N ARG A 49 22.69 -2.26 11.62
CA ARG A 49 23.18 -1.35 12.67
C ARG A 49 22.13 -0.34 13.14
N ASN A 50 21.17 -0.01 12.28
CA ASN A 50 20.17 1.04 12.49
C ASN A 50 18.74 0.47 12.50
N ILE A 51 18.51 -0.61 13.28
CA ILE A 51 17.23 -1.34 13.29
C ILE A 51 16.07 -0.42 13.68
N LYS A 52 16.28 0.48 14.63
CA LYS A 52 15.23 1.40 15.11
C LYS A 52 14.77 2.35 14.01
N GLU A 53 15.72 2.96 13.32
CA GLU A 53 15.47 3.88 12.22
C GLU A 53 14.82 3.16 11.03
N LEU A 54 15.28 1.95 10.73
CA LEU A 54 14.68 1.11 9.68
C LEU A 54 13.23 0.76 10.00
N LYS A 55 12.95 0.26 11.21
CA LYS A 55 11.58 -0.01 11.68
C LYS A 55 10.70 1.23 11.62
N GLN A 56 11.23 2.38 12.05
CA GLN A 56 10.49 3.65 12.00
C GLN A 56 10.18 4.08 10.56
N LEU A 57 11.12 3.91 9.64
CA LEU A 57 10.93 4.21 8.21
C LEU A 57 9.83 3.31 7.62
N ILE A 58 9.90 2.00 7.86
CA ILE A 58 8.91 1.04 7.38
C ILE A 58 7.53 1.39 7.95
N LYS A 59 7.42 1.55 9.26
CA LYS A 59 6.16 1.91 9.94
C LYS A 59 5.55 3.18 9.36
N LYS A 60 6.35 4.24 9.19
CA LYS A 60 5.89 5.51 8.61
C LYS A 60 5.38 5.33 7.19
N ASN A 61 6.09 4.58 6.35
CA ASN A 61 5.68 4.33 4.97
C ASN A 61 4.39 3.51 4.90
N CYS A 62 4.24 2.46 5.72
CA CYS A 62 3.02 1.67 5.78
C CYS A 62 1.81 2.50 6.23
N LEU A 63 1.97 3.32 7.29
CA LEU A 63 0.91 4.22 7.74
C LEU A 63 0.54 5.25 6.67
N GLN A 64 1.52 5.80 5.94
CA GLN A 64 1.26 6.69 4.81
C GLN A 64 0.42 6.00 3.73
N LEU A 65 0.75 4.76 3.35
CA LEU A 65 -0.01 3.98 2.37
C LEU A 65 -1.46 3.75 2.82
N ILE A 66 -1.68 3.49 4.12
CA ILE A 66 -3.02 3.38 4.69
C ILE A 66 -3.75 4.73 4.60
N TYR A 67 -3.11 5.84 4.96
CA TYR A 67 -3.73 7.17 4.87
C TYR A 67 -4.08 7.59 3.44
N PHE A 68 -3.23 7.28 2.45
CA PHE A 68 -3.56 7.48 1.04
C PHE A 68 -4.81 6.70 0.63
N ALA A 69 -4.93 5.46 1.10
CA ALA A 69 -6.08 4.61 0.82
C ALA A 69 -7.37 5.15 1.45
N ILE A 70 -7.33 5.65 2.69
CA ILE A 70 -8.47 6.33 3.33
C ILE A 70 -8.85 7.59 2.56
N ALA A 71 -7.85 8.40 2.20
CA ALA A 71 -8.07 9.66 1.49
C ALA A 71 -8.75 9.45 0.12
N ALA A 72 -8.34 8.41 -0.61
CA ALA A 72 -8.93 8.00 -1.88
C ALA A 72 -10.37 7.49 -1.71
N ASN A 73 -10.59 6.61 -0.73
CA ASN A 73 -11.86 5.90 -0.54
C ASN A 73 -12.74 6.50 0.58
N LYS A 74 -12.81 7.84 0.67
CA LYS A 74 -13.52 8.56 1.76
C LYS A 74 -14.96 8.08 1.99
N ASN A 75 -15.66 7.70 0.92
CA ASN A 75 -17.05 7.24 0.92
C ASN A 75 -17.27 5.91 1.64
N LEU A 76 -16.21 5.15 1.93
CA LEU A 76 -16.27 3.88 2.66
C LEU A 76 -16.09 4.06 4.18
N TYR A 77 -16.08 5.30 4.67
CA TYR A 77 -15.85 5.64 6.07
C TYR A 77 -16.94 6.53 6.61
N SER A 78 -17.18 6.42 7.92
CA SER A 78 -18.06 7.34 8.60
C SER A 78 -17.48 8.76 8.58
N LYS A 79 -18.36 9.77 8.57
CA LYS A 79 -17.94 11.19 8.57
C LYS A 79 -17.14 11.55 9.82
N SER A 80 -17.50 11.00 10.97
CA SER A 80 -16.82 11.22 12.25
C SER A 80 -15.41 10.64 12.22
N TYR A 81 -15.28 9.37 11.80
CA TYR A 81 -13.98 8.71 11.69
C TYR A 81 -13.07 9.41 10.70
N PHE A 82 -13.58 9.74 9.51
CA PHE A 82 -12.78 10.43 8.50
C PHE A 82 -12.23 11.76 9.02
N LYS A 83 -13.02 12.53 9.77
CA LYS A 83 -12.59 13.80 10.35
C LYS A 83 -11.51 13.62 11.43
N GLU A 84 -11.57 12.52 12.18
CA GLU A 84 -10.54 12.20 13.17
C GLU A 84 -9.23 11.75 12.50
N ILE A 85 -9.32 10.85 11.51
CA ILE A 85 -8.13 10.31 10.85
C ILE A 85 -7.43 11.34 9.95
N GLU A 86 -8.17 12.29 9.37
CA GLU A 86 -7.63 13.38 8.54
C GLU A 86 -6.60 14.24 9.30
N LYS A 87 -6.68 14.32 10.63
CA LYS A 87 -5.70 15.04 11.47
C LYS A 87 -4.29 14.46 11.39
N TYR A 88 -4.18 13.17 11.03
CA TYR A 88 -2.91 12.46 10.90
C TYR A 88 -2.36 12.49 9.46
N PHE A 89 -3.10 13.07 8.52
CA PHE A 89 -2.66 13.13 7.13
C PHE A 89 -1.45 14.06 6.98
N PRO A 90 -0.41 13.65 6.23
CA PRO A 90 0.77 14.48 6.02
C PRO A 90 0.48 15.71 5.14
N TYR A 91 -0.58 15.66 4.34
CA TYR A 91 -0.99 16.72 3.43
C TYR A 91 -2.52 16.82 3.37
N ARG A 92 -3.03 17.90 2.77
CA ARG A 92 -4.46 18.00 2.45
C ARG A 92 -4.89 16.82 1.58
N ARG A 93 -6.05 16.23 1.87
CA ARG A 93 -6.64 15.11 1.12
C ARG A 93 -6.55 15.29 -0.41
N ARG A 94 -6.91 16.48 -0.91
CA ARG A 94 -6.89 16.79 -2.36
C ARG A 94 -5.48 16.64 -2.97
N TYR A 95 -4.45 17.01 -2.23
CA TYR A 95 -3.07 16.84 -2.68
C TYR A 95 -2.63 15.37 -2.60
N MET A 96 -3.03 14.67 -1.54
CA MET A 96 -2.73 13.24 -1.39
C MET A 96 -3.26 12.41 -2.55
N ILE A 97 -4.52 12.62 -2.95
CA ILE A 97 -5.11 11.92 -4.10
C ILE A 97 -4.30 12.17 -5.38
N LYS A 98 -4.00 13.44 -5.70
CA LYS A 98 -3.20 13.79 -6.88
C LYS A 98 -1.80 13.19 -6.86
N LEU A 99 -1.17 13.17 -5.68
CA LEU A 99 0.15 12.57 -5.50
C LEU A 99 0.09 11.06 -5.72
N PHE A 100 -0.93 10.39 -5.16
CA PHE A 100 -1.14 8.97 -5.36
C PHE A 100 -1.34 8.61 -6.83
N ASP A 101 -2.17 9.35 -7.57
CA ASP A 101 -2.38 9.12 -9.00
C ASP A 101 -1.07 9.30 -9.80
N LYS A 102 -0.28 10.33 -9.45
CA LYS A 102 1.03 10.55 -10.08
C LYS A 102 1.99 9.40 -9.81
N LEU A 103 1.98 8.84 -8.60
CA LEU A 103 2.78 7.67 -8.25
C LEU A 103 2.28 6.43 -9.01
N LYS A 104 0.97 6.13 -9.00
CA LYS A 104 0.37 5.01 -9.75
C LYS A 104 0.77 5.06 -11.22
N LYS A 105 0.68 6.22 -11.87
CA LYS A 105 1.10 6.43 -13.26
C LYS A 105 2.62 6.30 -13.48
N LYS A 106 3.44 6.75 -12.53
CA LYS A 106 4.89 6.63 -12.63
C LYS A 106 5.31 5.16 -12.56
N PHE A 107 4.72 4.39 -11.65
CA PHE A 107 5.03 2.99 -11.44
C PHE A 107 4.40 2.05 -12.47
N SER A 108 3.21 2.38 -13.02
CA SER A 108 2.61 1.59 -14.12
C SER A 108 3.46 1.58 -15.38
N ASN A 109 4.28 2.62 -15.57
CA ASN A 109 5.18 2.76 -16.73
C ASN A 109 6.59 2.22 -16.42
N MET A 110 6.82 1.72 -15.22
CA MET A 110 8.11 1.18 -14.83
C MET A 110 8.23 -0.21 -15.43
N LYS A 111 9.14 -0.37 -16.40
CA LYS A 111 9.44 -1.69 -16.96
C LYS A 111 10.07 -2.55 -15.87
N GLU A 112 9.52 -3.73 -15.66
CA GLU A 112 10.08 -4.74 -14.78
C GLU A 112 11.49 -5.09 -15.26
N SER A 113 12.48 -4.53 -14.59
CA SER A 113 13.89 -4.67 -14.94
C SER A 113 14.75 -4.64 -13.69
N TYR A 114 15.80 -5.46 -13.70
CA TYR A 114 16.84 -5.46 -12.69
C TYR A 114 18.15 -5.04 -13.35
N ASN A 115 18.79 -3.97 -12.83
CA ASN A 115 19.98 -3.37 -13.44
C ASN A 115 19.84 -3.03 -14.94
N GLY A 116 18.63 -2.67 -15.39
CA GLY A 116 18.35 -2.30 -16.79
C GLY A 116 18.06 -3.47 -17.74
N VAL A 117 18.06 -4.71 -17.23
CA VAL A 117 17.71 -5.93 -17.98
C VAL A 117 16.27 -6.31 -17.65
N SER A 118 15.43 -6.63 -18.64
CA SER A 118 14.02 -6.97 -18.38
C SER A 118 13.90 -8.31 -17.66
N ILE A 119 12.83 -8.51 -16.88
CA ILE A 119 12.57 -9.81 -16.23
C ILE A 119 12.43 -10.95 -17.27
N GLU A 120 11.86 -10.67 -18.44
CA GLU A 120 11.75 -11.62 -19.55
C GLU A 120 13.14 -12.05 -20.06
N GLU A 121 14.08 -11.12 -20.17
CA GLU A 121 15.48 -11.41 -20.51
C GLU A 121 16.15 -12.24 -19.41
N ILE A 122 15.95 -11.89 -18.13
CA ILE A 122 16.50 -12.64 -16.99
C ILE A 122 15.96 -14.07 -16.97
N ILE A 123 14.65 -14.26 -17.21
CA ILE A 123 14.01 -15.57 -17.31
C ILE A 123 14.54 -16.33 -18.53
N LYS A 124 14.72 -15.67 -19.67
CA LYS A 124 15.31 -16.27 -20.87
C LYS A 124 16.73 -16.76 -20.60
N TYR A 125 17.57 -15.96 -19.95
CA TYR A 125 18.92 -16.35 -19.54
C TYR A 125 18.92 -17.47 -18.48
N GLY A 126 17.98 -17.43 -17.52
CA GLY A 126 17.87 -18.41 -16.45
C GLY A 126 17.25 -19.75 -16.85
N LEU A 127 16.38 -19.78 -17.86
CA LEU A 127 15.70 -21.00 -18.33
C LEU A 127 16.37 -21.67 -19.54
N LEU A 128 17.05 -20.90 -20.40
CA LEU A 128 17.64 -21.47 -21.63
C LEU A 128 19.06 -21.99 -21.48
N GLY A 129 19.79 -21.67 -20.41
CA GLY A 129 21.03 -22.36 -20.05
C GLY A 129 22.05 -22.60 -21.18
N GLU A 130 22.07 -21.77 -22.23
CA GLU A 130 22.93 -22.01 -23.39
C GLU A 130 24.00 -20.93 -23.54
N GLU A 131 25.22 -21.44 -23.55
CA GLU A 131 26.49 -20.81 -23.86
C GLU A 131 26.39 -20.03 -25.17
N VAL A 132 26.76 -18.75 -25.15
CA VAL A 132 27.05 -18.01 -26.37
C VAL A 132 28.56 -18.12 -26.61
N ASN A 133 28.93 -18.90 -27.62
CA ASN A 133 30.23 -18.77 -28.31
C ASN A 133 30.33 -17.39 -28.98
#